data_AF-A0AAD9KVQ9-F1
#
_entry.id   AF-A0AAD9KVQ9-F1
#
_cell.length_a   1.000
_cell.length_b   1.000
_cell.length_c   1.000
_cell.angle_alpha   90.00
_cell.angle_beta   90.00
_cell.angle_gamma   90.00
#
_symmetry.space_group_name_H-M   'P 1'
#
loop_
_entity.id
_entity.type
_entity.pdbx_description
1 polymer ?
#
loop_
_entity_poly.entity_id
_entity_poly.type
_entity_poly.pdbx_seq_one_letter_code
_entity_poly.pdbx_strand_id
1 'polypeptide(L)' 'MFCYPARVKFSCVSRRNGFYANPADCGKFYRCVYRRRYSFSCPAALYWDPAATACNWPAAVGKRFLRRCRVV' A
#
# COMPACT_ATOMS: atom_id res chain seq x y z
N MET A 1 -4.78 -8.53 7.81
CA MET A 1 -5.26 -7.34 7.07
C MET A 1 -4.81 -7.44 5.62
N PHE A 2 -5.61 -8.09 4.75
CA PHE A 2 -5.18 -8.38 3.38
C PHE A 2 -5.92 -7.51 2.37
N CYS A 3 -5.23 -7.15 1.28
CA CYS A 3 -5.83 -6.47 0.15
C CYS A 3 -6.25 -7.52 -0.89
N TYR A 4 -7.49 -7.47 -1.38
CA TYR A 4 -8.02 -8.44 -2.33
C TYR A 4 -8.41 -7.78 -3.66
N PRO A 5 -8.00 -8.36 -4.82
CA PRO A 5 -7.29 -9.63 -4.97
C PRO A 5 -5.76 -9.53 -4.79
N ALA A 6 -5.18 -10.42 -3.98
CA ALA A 6 -3.76 -10.38 -3.60
C ALA A 6 -2.75 -10.86 -4.67
N ARG A 7 -3.21 -11.29 -5.86
CA ARG A 7 -2.35 -11.87 -6.91
C ARG A 7 -1.62 -10.85 -7.79
N VAL A 8 -1.63 -9.57 -7.43
CA VAL A 8 -1.03 -8.51 -8.26
C VAL A 8 0.47 -8.39 -7.96
N LYS A 9 1.31 -8.85 -8.88
CA LYS A 9 2.76 -8.59 -8.85
C LYS A 9 3.03 -7.09 -9.06
N PHE A 10 3.54 -6.43 -8.03
CA PHE A 10 3.94 -5.02 -8.10
C PHE A 10 5.41 -4.88 -8.53
N SER A 11 5.68 -4.11 -9.59
CA SER A 11 7.04 -3.86 -10.11
C SER A 11 7.36 -2.37 -10.23
N CYS A 12 8.59 -1.99 -9.87
CA CYS A 12 9.12 -0.63 -10.00
C CYS A 12 9.81 -0.36 -11.34
N VAL A 13 9.95 -1.37 -12.22
CA VAL A 13 10.72 -1.25 -13.48
C VAL A 13 10.11 -0.22 -14.44
N SER A 14 8.76 -0.16 -14.50
CA SER A 14 7.98 0.76 -15.33
C SER A 14 7.37 1.92 -14.53
N ARG A 15 7.74 2.07 -13.26
CA ARG A 15 7.21 3.11 -12.36
C ARG A 15 8.24 4.20 -12.13
N ARG A 16 7.76 5.41 -11.85
CA ARG A 16 8.62 6.53 -11.42
C ARG A 16 9.06 6.33 -9.97
N ASN A 17 10.05 7.11 -9.55
CA ASN A 17 10.43 7.15 -8.14
C ASN A 17 9.25 7.71 -7.33
N GLY A 18 8.92 7.06 -6.21
CA GLY A 18 7.78 7.46 -5.39
C GLY A 18 7.26 6.36 -4.48
N PHE A 19 6.16 6.66 -3.79
CA PHE A 19 5.47 5.74 -2.89
C PHE A 19 4.22 5.17 -3.55
N TYR A 20 3.97 3.89 -3.31
CA TYR A 20 2.90 3.14 -3.92
C TYR A 20 2.28 2.18 -2.93
N ALA A 21 0.96 2.06 -2.93
CA ALA A 21 0.28 1.10 -2.08
C ALA A 21 0.60 -0.35 -2.49
N ASN A 22 0.66 -1.25 -1.51
CA ASN A 22 0.77 -2.67 -1.81
C ASN A 22 -0.63 -3.24 -2.17
N PRO A 23 -0.80 -3.83 -3.37
CA PRO A 23 -2.09 -4.37 -3.81
C PRO A 23 -2.47 -5.69 -3.11
N ALA A 24 -1.58 -6.29 -2.32
CA ALA A 24 -1.83 -7.53 -1.58
C ALA A 24 -2.01 -7.32 -0.06
N ASP A 25 -1.56 -6.19 0.49
CA ASP A 25 -1.56 -5.96 1.93
C ASP A 25 -1.70 -4.46 2.22
N CYS A 26 -2.78 -4.07 2.91
CA CYS A 26 -3.09 -2.67 3.17
C CYS A 26 -2.22 -2.04 4.26
N GLY A 27 -1.58 -2.86 5.10
CA GLY A 27 -0.59 -2.43 6.06
C GLY A 27 0.81 -2.28 5.46
N LYS A 28 0.96 -2.42 4.13
CA LYS A 28 2.26 -2.33 3.46
C LYS A 28 2.22 -1.37 2.29
N PHE A 29 3.38 -0.79 2.00
CA PHE A 29 3.59 0.05 0.84
C PHE A 29 4.97 -0.19 0.23
N TYR A 30 5.13 0.26 -1.00
CA TYR A 30 6.35 0.18 -1.76
C TYR A 30 6.90 1.57 -2.01
N ARG A 31 8.22 1.71 -1.89
CA ARG A 31 8.95 2.86 -2.41
C ARG A 31 9.75 2.40 -3.61
N CYS A 32 9.54 3.04 -4.75
CA CYS A 32 10.37 2.85 -5.92
C CYS A 32 11.49 3.89 -5.90
N VAL A 33 12.75 3.44 -5.96
CA VAL A 33 13.92 4.31 -6.09
C VAL A 33 14.88 3.64 -7.08
N TYR A 34 15.26 4.35 -8.15
CA TYR A 34 16.13 3.84 -9.22
C TYR A 34 15.69 2.46 -9.75
N ARG A 35 14.38 2.33 -10.07
CA ARG A 35 13.73 1.10 -10.54
C ARG A 35 13.78 -0.08 -9.55
N ARG A 36 14.30 0.12 -8.32
CA ARG A 36 14.28 -0.87 -7.25
C ARG A 36 13.07 -0.68 -6.35
N ARG A 37 12.46 -1.80 -5.96
CA ARG A 37 11.31 -1.86 -5.06
C ARG A 37 11.79 -2.07 -3.63
N TYR A 38 11.45 -1.14 -2.75
CA TYR A 38 11.63 -1.28 -1.31
C TYR A 38 10.27 -1.47 -0.67
N SER A 39 10.12 -2.48 0.19
CA SER A 39 8.86 -2.73 0.91
C SER A 39 8.94 -2.20 2.33
N PHE A 40 7.91 -1.49 2.73
CA PHE A 40 7.75 -0.96 4.08
C PHE A 40 6.42 -1.43 4.65
N SER A 41 6.40 -1.66 5.95
CA SER A 41 5.19 -2.02 6.70
C SER A 41 4.83 -0.86 7.61
N CYS A 42 3.55 -0.51 7.64
CA CYS A 42 3.00 0.45 8.56
C CYS A 42 2.97 -0.14 9.99
N PRO A 43 3.33 0.64 11.01
CA PRO A 43 3.21 0.22 12.40
C PRO A 43 1.74 0.15 12.85
N ALA A 44 1.48 -0.57 13.94
CA ALA A 44 0.25 -0.49 14.74
C ALA A 44 -1.10 -0.55 13.98
N ALA A 45 -1.33 -1.59 13.18
CA ALA A 45 -2.61 -1.79 12.47
C ALA A 45 -3.05 -0.60 11.58
N LEU A 46 -2.10 0.30 11.23
CA LEU A 46 -2.34 1.42 10.33
C LEU A 46 -2.27 0.95 8.88
N TYR A 47 -3.00 1.64 8.03
CA TYR A 47 -3.02 1.39 6.60
C TYR A 47 -2.27 2.46 5.85
N TRP A 48 -1.66 2.09 4.74
CA TRP A 48 -1.05 3.06 3.85
C TRP A 48 -2.12 3.94 3.22
N ASP A 49 -2.01 5.24 3.43
CA ASP A 49 -2.84 6.24 2.79
C ASP A 49 -2.08 6.87 1.60
N PRO A 50 -2.43 6.53 0.36
CA PRO A 50 -1.79 7.12 -0.81
C PRO A 50 -2.13 8.61 -0.99
N ALA A 51 -3.21 9.13 -0.37
CA ALA A 51 -3.53 10.56 -0.43
C ALA A 51 -2.68 11.37 0.55
N ALA A 52 -2.46 10.85 1.76
CA ALA A 52 -1.59 11.47 2.75
C ALA A 52 -0.11 11.09 2.58
N THR A 53 0.20 10.10 1.73
CA THR A 53 1.53 9.49 1.60
C THR A 53 2.14 9.06 2.94
N ALA A 54 1.29 8.55 3.84
CA ALA A 54 1.64 8.19 5.19
C ALA A 54 0.81 7.00 5.68
N CYS A 55 1.25 6.36 6.75
CA CYS A 55 0.44 5.38 7.46
C CYS A 55 -0.64 6.10 8.27
N ASN A 56 -1.90 5.75 8.07
CA ASN A 56 -3.03 6.41 8.69
C ASN A 56 -4.03 5.37 9.21
N TRP A 57 -4.93 5.81 10.09
CA TRP A 57 -5.97 4.96 10.64
C TRP A 57 -6.90 4.46 9.53
N PRO A 58 -7.33 3.18 9.55
CA PRO A 58 -8.24 2.64 8.55
C PRO A 58 -9.54 3.44 8.39
N ALA A 59 -10.00 4.17 9.41
CA ALA A 59 -11.18 5.04 9.30
C ALA A 59 -10.94 6.32 8.49
N ALA A 60 -9.69 6.79 8.43
CA ALA A 60 -9.29 8.04 7.78
C ALA A 60 -8.77 7.83 6.34
N VAL A 61 -8.33 6.61 5.99
CA VAL A 61 -7.89 6.30 4.63
C VAL A 61 -9.06 6.40 3.64
N GLY A 62 -8.78 6.79 2.40
CA GLY A 62 -9.82 6.89 1.37
C GLY A 62 -10.63 5.58 1.21
N LYS A 63 -11.96 5.67 1.33
CA LYS A 63 -12.89 4.51 1.27
C LYS A 63 -12.70 3.65 0.01
N ARG A 64 -12.27 4.24 -1.10
CA ARG A 64 -12.00 3.53 -2.37
C ARG A 64 -10.81 2.58 -2.25
N PHE A 65 -9.79 2.93 -1.48
CA PHE A 65 -8.66 2.06 -1.18
C PHE A 65 -9.06 1.00 -0.14
N LEU A 66 -9.77 1.40 0.91
CA LEU A 66 -10.24 0.50 1.97
C LEU A 66 -11.19 -0.60 1.49
N ARG A 67 -12.00 -0.37 0.46
CA ARG A 67 -12.87 -1.41 -0.12
C ARG A 67 -12.10 -2.64 -0.62
N ARG A 68 -10.80 -2.47 -0.92
CA ARG A 68 -9.91 -3.58 -1.29
C ARG A 68 -9.27 -4.23 -0.07
N CYS A 69 -9.27 -3.55 1.08
CA CYS A 69 -8.73 -4.04 2.34
C CYS A 69 -9.81 -4.80 3.10
N ARG A 70 -9.83 -6.13 2.97
CA ARG A 70 -10.77 -6.97 3.71
C ARG A 70 -10.14 -7.40 5.03
N VAL A 71 -10.89 -7.24 6.11
CA VAL A 71 -10.66 -7.97 7.35
C VAL A 71 -11.19 -9.38 7.06
N VAL A 72 -10.30 -10.31 6.76
CA VAL A 72 -10.61 -11.73 6.97
C VAL A 72 -10.44 -12.03 8.43
#